data_AF-A0A5S5CJM1-F1
#
_entry.id   AF-A0A5S5CJM1-F1
#
_cell.length_a   1.000
_cell.length_b   1.000
_cell.length_c   1.000
_cell.angle_alpha   90.00
_cell.angle_beta   90.00
_cell.angle_gamma   90.00
#
_symmetry.space_group_name_H-M   'P 1'
#
loop_
_entity.id
_entity.type
_entity.pdbx_description
1 polymer ?
#
loop_
_entity_poly.entity_id
_entity_poly.type
_entity_poly.pdbx_seq_one_letter_code
_entity_poly.pdbx_strand_id
1 'polypeptide(L)'
;MTEHDNTRGDAPREEESRAFRFRTLTGETLAAELLRVRLTDENEEQRCSLLFSMDWDTYRQLARGEWMGLHGYARDGAAEAGFDAGRPIELAAVLKPAVMAAALGTEPEAEQTSAILLGETDASAMLRQSESWLVTEAKQQVVLPEELAGGSLKRGYRTMWAERRDGGLAPVSHRASLSEVVLQALEGMGLAYERLTDDLIRLSCTGENGTWIALVRTDEEEGLCLVYSVFPEPVPEERRAEAAIFFVQENYDLTAGSFEMDGEDGEVRFRTSLAAGSVGMTVAMFTRLFDVNVSTMDRYFAAIEDGIVNGFAE
;
A
#
# COMPACT_ATOMS: atom_id res chain seq x y z
N MET A 1 -32.26 -32.51 -47.96
CA MET A 1 -33.02 -32.10 -46.75
C MET A 1 -32.82 -33.18 -45.72
N THR A 2 -31.83 -32.97 -44.85
CA THR A 2 -31.60 -33.76 -43.64
C THR A 2 -30.59 -32.97 -42.82
N GLU A 3 -31.12 -32.11 -41.95
CA GLU A 3 -30.38 -31.50 -40.85
C GLU A 3 -29.89 -32.62 -39.92
N HIS A 4 -28.62 -32.56 -39.52
CA HIS A 4 -28.12 -33.33 -38.38
C HIS A 4 -27.87 -32.36 -37.23
N ASP A 5 -28.80 -32.46 -36.30
CA ASP A 5 -28.85 -31.92 -34.96
C ASP A 5 -27.50 -32.14 -34.24
N ASN A 6 -26.84 -31.02 -33.91
CA ASN A 6 -25.63 -31.00 -33.09
C ASN A 6 -25.98 -30.33 -31.77
N THR A 7 -26.55 -31.09 -30.84
CA THR A 7 -26.73 -30.69 -29.44
C THR A 7 -26.22 -31.80 -28.53
N ARG A 8 -24.90 -31.90 -28.38
CA ARG A 8 -24.30 -32.55 -27.21
C ARG A 8 -24.05 -31.47 -26.16
N GLY A 9 -25.05 -31.29 -25.30
CA GLY A 9 -24.93 -30.50 -24.08
C GLY A 9 -23.84 -31.08 -23.20
N ASP A 10 -22.78 -30.29 -23.00
CA ASP A 10 -21.80 -30.53 -21.95
C ASP A 10 -22.41 -29.97 -20.66
N ALA A 11 -22.96 -30.87 -19.83
CA ALA A 11 -23.40 -30.52 -18.50
C ALA A 11 -22.17 -30.12 -17.66
N PRO A 12 -22.21 -29.04 -16.87
CA PRO A 12 -21.07 -28.68 -16.03
C PRO A 12 -20.87 -29.79 -14.99
N ARG A 13 -19.72 -30.48 -15.08
CA ARG A 13 -19.24 -31.38 -14.01
C ARG A 13 -19.25 -30.62 -12.69
N GLU A 14 -19.98 -31.12 -11.70
CA GLU A 14 -19.91 -30.62 -10.31
C GLU A 14 -18.46 -30.75 -9.84
N GLU A 15 -17.74 -29.63 -9.76
CA GLU A 15 -16.39 -29.59 -9.21
C GLU A 15 -16.48 -29.83 -7.70
N GLU A 16 -16.10 -31.03 -7.25
CA GLU A 16 -16.03 -31.39 -5.84
C GLU A 16 -15.08 -30.43 -5.09
N SER A 17 -15.60 -29.76 -4.06
CA SER A 17 -14.79 -28.94 -3.15
C SER A 17 -13.79 -29.81 -2.37
N ARG A 18 -12.55 -29.36 -2.22
CA ARG A 18 -11.48 -30.12 -1.55
C ARG A 18 -10.87 -29.34 -0.39
N ALA A 19 -10.62 -30.02 0.73
CA ALA A 19 -9.92 -29.40 1.86
C ALA A 19 -8.51 -28.96 1.45
N PHE A 20 -8.18 -27.72 1.75
CA PHE A 20 -6.91 -27.08 1.45
C PHE A 20 -6.40 -26.30 2.65
N ARG A 21 -5.08 -26.15 2.75
CA ARG A 21 -4.43 -25.43 3.84
C ARG A 21 -3.38 -24.50 3.27
N PHE A 22 -3.56 -23.21 3.50
CA PHE A 22 -2.52 -22.21 3.24
C PHE A 22 -1.63 -22.07 4.47
N ARG A 23 -0.34 -21.78 4.25
CA ARG A 23 0.59 -21.36 5.29
C ARG A 23 0.82 -19.87 5.17
N THR A 24 0.76 -19.15 6.27
CA THR A 24 1.03 -17.71 6.30
C THR A 24 2.54 -17.46 6.40
N LEU A 25 3.00 -16.25 6.07
CA LEU A 25 4.41 -15.85 6.28
C LEU A 25 4.86 -16.06 7.73
N THR A 26 3.93 -15.93 8.68
CA THR A 26 4.18 -16.11 10.12
C THR A 26 4.13 -17.56 10.58
N GLY A 27 3.86 -18.51 9.67
CA GLY A 27 3.84 -19.96 9.94
C GLY A 27 2.49 -20.52 10.38
N GLU A 28 1.45 -19.70 10.44
CA GLU A 28 0.10 -20.15 10.78
C GLU A 28 -0.54 -20.90 9.61
N THR A 29 -1.56 -21.70 9.91
CA THR A 29 -2.27 -22.50 8.91
C THR A 29 -3.70 -22.02 8.76
N LEU A 30 -4.08 -21.58 7.57
CA LEU A 30 -5.43 -21.15 7.22
C LEU A 30 -6.16 -22.28 6.50
N ALA A 31 -7.27 -22.74 7.08
CA ALA A 31 -8.12 -23.75 6.45
C ALA A 31 -8.96 -23.12 5.34
N ALA A 32 -9.04 -23.80 4.20
CA ALA A 32 -9.87 -23.39 3.08
C ALA A 32 -10.49 -24.62 2.41
N GLU A 33 -11.61 -24.44 1.74
CA GLU A 33 -12.17 -25.41 0.81
C GLU A 33 -11.94 -24.92 -0.61
N LEU A 34 -11.05 -25.58 -1.34
CA LEU A 34 -10.77 -25.28 -2.73
C LEU A 34 -11.97 -25.66 -3.58
N LEU A 35 -12.59 -24.68 -4.21
CA LEU A 35 -13.76 -24.87 -5.07
C LEU A 35 -13.33 -25.04 -6.54
N ARG A 36 -12.33 -24.29 -6.99
CA ARG A 36 -11.87 -24.32 -8.37
C ARG A 36 -10.43 -23.85 -8.53
N VAL A 37 -9.71 -24.45 -9.48
CA VAL A 37 -8.43 -23.96 -10.03
C VAL A 37 -8.64 -23.72 -11.53
N ARG A 38 -8.16 -22.59 -12.06
CA ARG A 38 -8.16 -22.32 -13.51
C ARG A 38 -6.81 -21.80 -13.95
N LEU A 39 -6.38 -22.24 -15.12
CA LEU A 39 -5.33 -21.59 -15.89
C LEU A 39 -5.98 -21.01 -17.14
N THR A 40 -5.79 -19.73 -17.39
CA THR A 40 -6.34 -19.02 -18.56
C THR A 40 -5.21 -18.29 -19.28
N ASP A 41 -5.29 -18.20 -20.59
CA ASP A 41 -4.37 -17.38 -21.38
C ASP A 41 -5.05 -16.02 -21.67
N GLU A 42 -4.48 -14.94 -21.15
CA GLU A 42 -4.97 -13.57 -21.35
C GLU A 42 -3.83 -12.72 -21.93
N ASN A 43 -4.00 -12.17 -23.13
CA ASN A 43 -3.01 -11.28 -23.78
C ASN A 43 -1.58 -11.84 -23.86
N GLU A 44 -1.44 -13.12 -24.22
CA GLU A 44 -0.14 -13.84 -24.27
C GLU A 44 0.52 -14.05 -22.90
N GLU A 45 -0.16 -13.72 -21.79
CA GLU A 45 0.25 -14.06 -20.42
C GLU A 45 -0.68 -15.12 -19.82
N GLN A 46 -0.10 -16.18 -19.27
CA GLN A 46 -0.89 -17.18 -18.55
C GLN A 46 -1.27 -16.68 -17.16
N ARG A 47 -2.49 -16.94 -16.73
CA ARG A 47 -3.03 -16.52 -15.43
C ARG A 47 -3.60 -17.73 -14.70
N CYS A 48 -3.00 -18.06 -13.56
CA CYS A 48 -3.51 -19.10 -12.66
C CYS A 48 -4.39 -18.48 -11.57
N SER A 49 -5.63 -18.94 -11.44
CA SER A 49 -6.60 -18.44 -10.47
C SER A 49 -7.23 -19.55 -9.63
N LEU A 50 -7.53 -19.21 -8.38
CA LEU A 50 -8.22 -20.07 -7.42
C LEU A 50 -9.55 -19.45 -7.02
N LEU A 51 -10.54 -20.30 -6.86
CA LEU A 51 -11.75 -20.01 -6.09
C LEU A 51 -11.76 -20.96 -4.89
N PHE A 52 -11.89 -20.42 -3.69
CA PHE A 52 -11.93 -21.19 -2.46
C PHE A 52 -12.89 -20.54 -1.47
N SER A 53 -13.42 -21.33 -0.54
CA SER A 53 -14.19 -20.83 0.59
C SER A 53 -13.38 -20.96 1.89
N MET A 54 -13.67 -20.12 2.86
CA MET A 54 -13.18 -20.29 4.23
C MET A 54 -14.23 -19.79 5.21
N ASP A 55 -14.16 -20.26 6.46
CA ASP A 55 -15.02 -19.76 7.52
C ASP A 55 -14.71 -18.28 7.84
N TRP A 56 -15.65 -17.65 8.54
CA TRP A 56 -15.59 -16.24 8.89
C TRP A 56 -14.35 -15.88 9.74
N ASP A 57 -13.99 -16.72 10.71
CA ASP A 57 -12.89 -16.42 11.62
C ASP A 57 -11.53 -16.59 10.95
N THR A 58 -11.41 -17.57 10.06
CA THR A 58 -10.23 -17.75 9.20
C THR A 58 -10.08 -16.59 8.22
N TYR A 59 -11.17 -16.12 7.60
CA TYR A 59 -11.13 -14.92 6.76
C TYR A 59 -10.72 -13.67 7.55
N ARG A 60 -11.23 -13.49 8.78
CA ARG A 60 -10.83 -12.36 9.62
C ARG A 60 -9.36 -12.39 9.97
N GLN A 61 -8.79 -13.56 10.21
CA GLN A 61 -7.35 -13.74 10.42
C GLN A 61 -6.58 -13.36 9.15
N LEU A 62 -6.98 -13.91 7.99
CA LEU A 62 -6.41 -13.58 6.69
C LEU A 62 -6.37 -12.07 6.42
N ALA A 63 -7.50 -11.38 6.61
CA ALA A 63 -7.63 -9.96 6.36
C ALA A 63 -6.90 -9.08 7.39
N ARG A 64 -6.75 -9.54 8.64
CA ARG A 64 -6.00 -8.83 9.69
C ARG A 64 -4.50 -9.00 9.54
N GLY A 65 -4.05 -10.19 9.15
CA GLY A 65 -2.65 -10.47 8.81
C GLY A 65 -2.21 -9.87 7.48
N GLU A 66 -3.14 -9.25 6.74
CA GLU A 66 -2.93 -8.70 5.40
C GLU A 66 -2.35 -9.71 4.39
N TRP A 67 -2.60 -10.99 4.62
CA TRP A 67 -2.09 -12.06 3.78
C TRP A 67 -2.85 -12.14 2.45
N MET A 68 -2.23 -12.80 1.48
CA MET A 68 -2.74 -12.88 0.11
C MET A 68 -3.05 -11.52 -0.52
N GLY A 69 -2.29 -10.48 -0.16
CA GLY A 69 -2.48 -9.12 -0.67
C GLY A 69 -3.75 -8.43 -0.18
N LEU A 70 -4.37 -8.90 0.91
CA LEU A 70 -5.54 -8.27 1.56
C LEU A 70 -5.16 -7.08 2.46
N HIS A 71 -4.18 -6.29 2.03
CA HIS A 71 -3.83 -5.05 2.72
C HIS A 71 -5.04 -4.14 2.83
N GLY A 72 -5.07 -3.28 3.85
CA GLY A 72 -6.14 -2.27 4.01
C GLY A 72 -6.42 -1.48 2.73
N TYR A 73 -5.37 -1.09 2.01
CA TYR A 73 -5.47 -0.32 0.76
C TYR A 73 -6.02 -1.12 -0.42
N ALA A 74 -5.71 -2.42 -0.49
CA ALA A 74 -6.11 -3.25 -1.62
C ALA A 74 -7.63 -3.52 -1.63
N ARG A 75 -8.33 -3.25 -0.53
CA ARG A 75 -9.76 -3.52 -0.33
C ARG A 75 -10.67 -2.31 -0.59
N ASP A 76 -10.12 -1.16 -1.03
CA ASP A 76 -10.88 0.08 -1.31
C ASP A 76 -11.84 0.49 -0.17
N GLY A 77 -11.37 0.44 1.08
CA GLY A 77 -12.20 0.77 2.24
C GLY A 77 -13.34 -0.23 2.54
N ALA A 78 -13.49 -1.32 1.78
CA ALA A 78 -14.49 -2.38 2.01
C ALA A 78 -14.16 -3.28 3.21
N ALA A 79 -13.40 -2.77 4.19
CA ALA A 79 -13.05 -3.45 5.45
C ALA A 79 -14.30 -3.92 6.24
N GLU A 80 -15.48 -3.42 5.89
CA GLU A 80 -16.77 -3.80 6.43
C GLU A 80 -17.81 -4.05 5.31
N ALA A 81 -17.55 -4.96 4.36
CA ALA A 81 -18.54 -5.36 3.33
C ALA A 81 -19.85 -5.99 3.89
N GLY A 82 -20.16 -5.77 5.16
CA GLY A 82 -21.38 -6.18 5.84
C GLY A 82 -21.50 -7.69 5.97
N PHE A 83 -20.40 -8.44 5.85
CA PHE A 83 -20.42 -9.90 5.96
C PHE A 83 -20.99 -10.34 7.31
N ASP A 84 -21.86 -11.34 7.28
CA ASP A 84 -22.45 -11.93 8.48
C ASP A 84 -21.41 -12.82 9.14
N ALA A 85 -21.19 -12.56 10.43
CA ALA A 85 -20.41 -13.44 11.27
C ALA A 85 -21.03 -14.86 11.27
N GLY A 86 -20.18 -15.89 11.12
CA GLY A 86 -20.60 -17.29 11.16
C GLY A 86 -21.01 -17.89 9.81
N ARG A 87 -20.82 -17.19 8.68
CA ARG A 87 -21.01 -17.74 7.34
C ARG A 87 -19.70 -17.75 6.54
N PRO A 88 -19.49 -18.76 5.68
CA PRO A 88 -18.28 -18.85 4.89
C PRO A 88 -18.20 -17.73 3.86
N ILE A 89 -16.98 -17.36 3.51
CA ILE A 89 -16.66 -16.37 2.49
C ILE A 89 -15.95 -17.09 1.35
N GLU A 90 -16.44 -16.88 0.15
CA GLU A 90 -15.79 -17.29 -1.09
C GLU A 90 -14.77 -16.22 -1.50
N LEU A 91 -13.54 -16.64 -1.78
CA LEU A 91 -12.44 -15.80 -2.22
C LEU A 91 -11.98 -16.27 -3.59
N ALA A 92 -11.84 -15.32 -4.52
CA ALA A 92 -11.09 -15.52 -5.75
C ALA A 92 -9.68 -14.97 -5.55
N ALA A 93 -8.65 -15.69 -5.99
CA ALA A 93 -7.27 -15.24 -5.94
C ALA A 93 -6.51 -15.59 -7.22
N VAL A 94 -5.45 -14.83 -7.52
CA VAL A 94 -4.54 -15.06 -8.63
C VAL A 94 -3.14 -15.38 -8.13
N LEU A 95 -2.44 -16.31 -8.79
CA LEU A 95 -1.05 -16.63 -8.51
C LEU A 95 -0.14 -15.49 -8.97
N LYS A 96 0.86 -15.12 -8.17
CA LYS A 96 1.86 -14.13 -8.58
C LYS A 96 2.70 -14.66 -9.75
N PRO A 97 2.96 -13.85 -10.79
CA PRO A 97 3.73 -14.30 -11.97
C PRO A 97 5.10 -14.91 -11.63
N ALA A 98 5.84 -14.31 -10.70
CA ALA A 98 7.15 -14.82 -10.27
C ALA A 98 7.05 -16.22 -9.62
N VAL A 99 5.97 -16.49 -8.87
CA VAL A 99 5.75 -17.79 -8.24
C VAL A 99 5.27 -18.81 -9.27
N MET A 100 4.43 -18.39 -10.22
CA MET A 100 4.00 -19.23 -11.33
C MET A 100 5.19 -19.74 -12.15
N ALA A 101 6.08 -18.84 -12.55
CA ALA A 101 7.30 -19.20 -13.28
C ALA A 101 8.19 -20.17 -12.49
N ALA A 102 8.32 -19.96 -11.17
CA ALA A 102 9.18 -20.78 -10.31
C ALA A 102 8.57 -22.16 -9.97
N ALA A 103 7.26 -22.24 -9.73
CA ALA A 103 6.61 -23.46 -9.24
C ALA A 103 6.01 -24.32 -10.37
N LEU A 104 5.60 -23.69 -11.48
CA LEU A 104 4.85 -24.33 -12.56
C LEU A 104 5.60 -24.31 -13.90
N GLY A 105 6.66 -23.49 -14.04
CA GLY A 105 7.42 -23.34 -15.28
C GLY A 105 6.86 -22.24 -16.19
N THR A 106 7.39 -22.16 -17.42
CA THR A 106 7.06 -21.09 -18.38
C THR A 106 5.75 -21.30 -19.13
N GLU A 107 5.29 -22.56 -19.27
CA GLU A 107 4.04 -22.92 -19.95
C GLU A 107 3.31 -24.04 -19.18
N PRO A 108 2.74 -23.75 -18.00
CA PRO A 108 1.93 -24.72 -17.28
C PRO A 108 0.74 -25.27 -18.06
N GLU A 109 0.43 -26.54 -17.84
CA GLU A 109 -0.84 -27.16 -18.21
C GLU A 109 -1.81 -27.15 -17.02
N ALA A 110 -3.12 -27.04 -17.27
CA ALA A 110 -4.14 -26.93 -16.22
C ALA A 110 -4.21 -28.17 -15.31
N GLU A 111 -4.08 -29.37 -15.89
CA GLU A 111 -4.12 -30.64 -15.16
C GLU A 111 -2.87 -30.80 -14.29
N GLN A 112 -1.68 -30.49 -14.83
CA GLN A 112 -0.42 -30.49 -14.09
C GLN A 112 -0.43 -29.47 -12.95
N THR A 113 -0.95 -28.27 -13.18
CA THR A 113 -1.09 -27.21 -12.17
C THR A 113 -1.94 -27.68 -10.99
N SER A 114 -3.08 -28.31 -11.28
CA SER A 114 -3.98 -28.87 -10.26
C SER A 114 -3.31 -30.00 -9.48
N ALA A 115 -2.55 -30.87 -10.16
CA ALA A 115 -1.80 -31.95 -9.52
C ALA A 115 -0.68 -31.43 -8.61
N ILE A 116 0.08 -30.42 -9.03
CA ILE A 116 1.14 -29.81 -8.23
C ILE A 116 0.55 -29.10 -7.01
N LEU A 117 -0.53 -28.34 -7.18
CA LEU A 117 -1.19 -27.62 -6.07
C LEU A 117 -1.66 -28.57 -4.97
N LEU A 118 -2.19 -29.73 -5.34
CA LEU A 118 -2.71 -30.73 -4.41
C LEU A 118 -1.67 -31.74 -3.93
N GLY A 119 -0.49 -31.80 -4.55
CA GLY A 119 0.58 -32.71 -4.18
C GLY A 119 1.30 -32.35 -2.88
N GLU A 120 2.34 -33.15 -2.58
CA GLU A 120 3.27 -32.97 -1.46
C GLU A 120 4.71 -32.84 -2.00
N THR A 121 4.92 -31.83 -2.86
CA THR A 121 6.24 -31.48 -3.44
C THR A 121 6.72 -30.12 -2.95
N ASP A 122 7.98 -29.76 -3.18
CA ASP A 122 8.49 -28.42 -2.87
C ASP A 122 7.73 -27.32 -3.62
N ALA A 123 7.37 -27.57 -4.89
CA ALA A 123 6.51 -26.67 -5.68
C ALA A 123 5.12 -26.52 -5.04
N SER A 124 4.53 -27.61 -4.54
CA SER A 124 3.28 -27.55 -3.79
C SER A 124 3.42 -26.72 -2.50
N ALA A 125 4.57 -26.79 -1.83
CA ALA A 125 4.84 -26.03 -0.62
C ALA A 125 4.92 -24.52 -0.89
N MET A 126 5.48 -24.12 -2.04
CA MET A 126 5.44 -22.73 -2.52
C MET A 126 4.02 -22.28 -2.83
N LEU A 127 3.23 -23.10 -3.55
CA LEU A 127 1.84 -22.76 -3.89
C LEU A 127 0.91 -22.77 -2.67
N ARG A 128 1.28 -23.42 -1.57
CA ARG A 128 0.54 -23.37 -0.31
C ARG A 128 0.85 -22.13 0.53
N GLN A 129 1.87 -21.33 0.19
CA GLN A 129 2.11 -20.06 0.90
C GLN A 129 1.03 -19.05 0.55
N SER A 130 0.53 -18.34 1.55
CA SER A 130 -0.47 -17.30 1.36
C SER A 130 0.09 -16.14 0.52
N GLU A 131 1.39 -15.90 0.58
CA GLU A 131 2.11 -14.85 -0.14
C GLU A 131 2.26 -15.15 -1.63
N SER A 132 1.99 -16.39 -2.05
CA SER A 132 1.99 -16.77 -3.45
C SER A 132 0.77 -16.25 -4.19
N TRP A 133 -0.32 -15.98 -3.48
CA TRP A 133 -1.61 -15.62 -4.06
C TRP A 133 -1.98 -14.16 -3.75
N LEU A 134 -2.78 -13.55 -4.62
CA LEU A 134 -3.38 -12.23 -4.44
C LEU A 134 -4.90 -12.38 -4.55
N VAL A 135 -5.64 -12.15 -3.47
CA VAL A 135 -7.11 -12.21 -3.49
C VAL A 135 -7.63 -11.09 -4.38
N THR A 136 -8.37 -11.41 -5.42
CA THR A 136 -8.99 -10.46 -6.35
C THR A 136 -10.41 -10.09 -5.95
N GLU A 137 -11.12 -10.99 -5.27
CA GLU A 137 -12.52 -10.79 -4.90
C GLU A 137 -12.88 -11.59 -3.66
N ALA A 138 -13.74 -11.03 -2.80
CA ALA A 138 -14.31 -11.69 -1.64
C ALA A 138 -15.83 -11.56 -1.66
N LYS A 139 -16.56 -12.67 -1.55
CA LYS A 139 -18.02 -12.74 -1.64
C LYS A 139 -18.62 -13.63 -0.56
N GLN A 140 -19.79 -13.24 -0.09
CA GLN A 140 -20.63 -14.03 0.81
C GLN A 140 -22.04 -14.13 0.23
N GLN A 141 -22.60 -15.33 0.23
CA GLN A 141 -23.98 -15.54 -0.21
C GLN A 141 -24.97 -14.95 0.81
N VAL A 142 -25.92 -14.15 0.33
CA VAL A 142 -26.99 -13.53 1.10
C VAL A 142 -28.22 -14.43 1.05
N VAL A 143 -28.83 -14.69 2.20
CA VAL A 143 -30.11 -15.40 2.28
C VAL A 143 -31.22 -14.41 1.95
N LEU A 144 -31.97 -14.69 0.89
CA LEU A 144 -33.12 -13.89 0.48
C LEU A 144 -34.35 -14.28 1.33
N PRO A 145 -35.25 -13.32 1.64
CA PRO A 145 -36.58 -13.64 2.19
C PRO A 145 -37.33 -14.64 1.31
N GLU A 146 -38.23 -15.44 1.91
CA GLU A 146 -38.98 -16.51 1.20
C GLU A 146 -39.75 -16.00 -0.04
N GLU A 147 -40.09 -14.72 -0.07
CA GLU A 147 -40.76 -14.02 -1.19
C GLU A 147 -39.89 -13.90 -2.46
N LEU A 148 -38.57 -14.09 -2.34
CA LEU A 148 -37.58 -14.03 -3.43
C LEU A 148 -36.90 -15.40 -3.66
N ALA A 149 -37.55 -16.49 -3.22
CA ALA A 149 -37.05 -17.85 -3.38
C ALA A 149 -36.82 -18.19 -4.86
N GLY A 150 -35.56 -18.34 -5.25
CA GLY A 150 -35.13 -18.70 -6.62
C GLY A 150 -33.91 -17.94 -7.13
N GLY A 151 -33.54 -16.81 -6.50
CA GLY A 151 -32.31 -16.06 -6.80
C GLY A 151 -31.17 -16.36 -5.82
N SER A 152 -29.92 -16.21 -6.25
CA SER A 152 -28.78 -16.08 -5.33
C SER A 152 -28.26 -14.64 -5.39
N LEU A 153 -28.28 -13.95 -4.26
CA LEU A 153 -27.66 -12.64 -4.12
C LEU A 153 -26.32 -12.84 -3.42
N LYS A 154 -25.22 -12.41 -4.03
CA LYS A 154 -23.89 -12.41 -3.40
C LYS A 154 -23.50 -10.97 -3.11
N ARG A 155 -23.07 -10.70 -1.89
CA ARG A 155 -22.46 -9.42 -1.49
C ARG A 155 -20.97 -9.61 -1.30
N GLY A 156 -20.17 -8.57 -1.50
CA GLY A 156 -18.73 -8.71 -1.46
C GLY A 156 -18.00 -7.46 -1.95
N TYR A 157 -16.69 -7.59 -2.09
CA TYR A 157 -15.83 -6.56 -2.63
C TYR A 157 -14.82 -7.16 -3.60
N ARG A 158 -14.29 -6.31 -4.48
CA ARG A 158 -13.13 -6.61 -5.30
C ARG A 158 -11.93 -5.89 -4.73
N THR A 159 -10.76 -6.49 -4.91
CA THR A 159 -9.51 -5.82 -4.58
C THR A 159 -8.94 -5.17 -5.83
N MET A 160 -7.91 -4.34 -5.64
CA MET A 160 -7.11 -3.78 -6.74
C MET A 160 -6.44 -4.82 -7.64
N TRP A 161 -6.42 -6.10 -7.23
CA TRP A 161 -5.81 -7.19 -7.99
C TRP A 161 -6.78 -7.82 -9.03
N ALA A 162 -8.06 -7.48 -8.98
CA ALA A 162 -9.06 -7.91 -9.98
C ALA A 162 -8.88 -7.12 -11.29
N GLU A 163 -8.29 -7.76 -12.31
CA GLU A 163 -8.16 -7.33 -13.71
C GLU A 163 -7.68 -5.87 -13.93
N ARG A 164 -6.40 -5.75 -14.33
CA ARG A 164 -5.90 -4.62 -15.12
C ARG A 164 -6.63 -4.63 -16.47
N ARG A 165 -7.38 -3.56 -16.79
CA ARG A 165 -7.86 -3.34 -18.15
C ARG A 165 -6.69 -2.94 -19.04
N ASP A 166 -6.49 -3.69 -20.11
CA ASP A 166 -5.60 -3.32 -21.21
C ASP A 166 -6.05 -2.04 -21.91
N GLY A 167 -5.05 -1.21 -22.26
CA GLY A 167 -5.19 -0.26 -23.36
C GLY A 167 -5.98 1.01 -23.05
N GLY A 168 -5.40 1.85 -22.20
CA GLY A 168 -5.84 3.22 -21.98
C GLY A 168 -5.62 3.59 -20.53
N LEU A 169 -5.08 4.78 -20.28
CA LEU A 169 -5.20 5.47 -19.00
C LEU A 169 -6.69 5.54 -18.63
N ALA A 170 -7.23 4.49 -18.02
CA ALA A 170 -8.46 4.52 -17.26
C ALA A 170 -8.05 4.95 -15.85
N PRO A 171 -8.79 5.91 -15.27
CA PRO A 171 -8.29 6.69 -14.16
C PRO A 171 -7.92 5.75 -13.03
N VAL A 172 -6.70 5.92 -12.53
CA VAL A 172 -6.35 5.59 -11.15
C VAL A 172 -7.58 5.96 -10.33
N SER A 173 -8.24 4.98 -9.70
CA SER A 173 -9.23 5.29 -8.67
C SER A 173 -8.50 6.22 -7.71
N HIS A 174 -8.85 7.51 -7.71
CA HIS A 174 -8.08 8.62 -7.14
C HIS A 174 -7.68 8.33 -5.68
N ARG A 175 -6.58 7.61 -5.49
CA ARG A 175 -5.66 7.99 -4.45
C ARG A 175 -5.01 9.24 -4.98
N ALA A 176 -5.25 10.33 -4.28
CA ALA A 176 -4.52 11.54 -4.53
C ALA A 176 -3.02 11.19 -4.58
N SER A 177 -2.32 11.61 -5.63
CA SER A 177 -0.84 11.54 -5.65
C SER A 177 -0.29 12.18 -4.37
N LEU A 178 0.94 11.85 -3.96
CA LEU A 178 1.54 12.52 -2.81
C LEU A 178 1.49 14.03 -2.99
N SER A 179 1.75 14.51 -4.20
CA SER A 179 1.63 15.93 -4.55
C SER A 179 0.19 16.46 -4.35
N GLU A 180 -0.84 15.74 -4.81
CA GLU A 180 -2.25 16.13 -4.59
C GLU A 180 -2.63 16.15 -3.11
N VAL A 181 -2.15 15.19 -2.31
CA VAL A 181 -2.38 15.15 -0.85
C VAL A 181 -1.72 16.35 -0.17
N VAL A 182 -0.49 16.69 -0.55
CA VAL A 182 0.23 17.87 -0.06
C VAL A 182 -0.57 19.12 -0.38
N LEU A 183 -0.96 19.31 -1.65
CA LEU A 183 -1.70 20.50 -2.08
C LEU A 183 -3.03 20.63 -1.33
N GLN A 184 -3.80 19.54 -1.24
CA GLN A 184 -5.05 19.52 -0.48
C GLN A 184 -4.84 19.89 0.99
N ALA A 185 -3.77 19.41 1.61
CA ALA A 185 -3.46 19.74 2.99
C ALA A 185 -3.05 21.22 3.16
N LEU A 186 -2.19 21.73 2.29
CA LEU A 186 -1.75 23.14 2.29
C LEU A 186 -2.93 24.09 2.10
N GLU A 187 -3.82 23.79 1.15
CA GLU A 187 -5.08 24.52 0.93
C GLU A 187 -5.98 24.45 2.17
N GLY A 188 -6.13 23.27 2.78
CA GLY A 188 -6.90 23.08 4.01
C GLY A 188 -6.35 23.85 5.22
N MET A 189 -5.02 24.08 5.25
CA MET A 189 -4.36 24.92 6.26
C MET A 189 -4.40 26.41 5.90
N GLY A 190 -4.85 26.79 4.69
CA GLY A 190 -4.89 28.16 4.22
C GLY A 190 -3.50 28.78 3.99
N LEU A 191 -2.48 27.94 3.75
CA LEU A 191 -1.11 28.40 3.54
C LEU A 191 -0.89 28.79 2.08
N ALA A 192 -0.24 29.93 1.85
CA ALA A 192 0.22 30.32 0.53
C ALA A 192 1.48 29.54 0.15
N TYR A 193 1.53 29.05 -1.08
CA TYR A 193 2.66 28.30 -1.60
C TYR A 193 2.95 28.64 -3.06
N GLU A 194 4.19 28.40 -3.47
CA GLU A 194 4.67 28.48 -4.84
C GLU A 194 5.08 27.07 -5.29
N ARG A 195 4.57 26.62 -6.42
CA ARG A 195 4.95 25.33 -7.00
C ARG A 195 6.13 25.55 -7.94
N LEU A 196 7.31 25.05 -7.57
CA LEU A 196 8.54 25.22 -8.36
C LEU A 196 8.62 24.19 -9.48
N THR A 197 8.24 22.95 -9.18
CA THR A 197 8.08 21.83 -10.11
C THR A 197 6.88 20.98 -9.68
N ASP A 198 6.54 19.93 -10.44
CA ASP A 198 5.42 19.06 -10.08
C ASP A 198 5.61 18.36 -8.72
N ASP A 199 6.86 18.13 -8.33
CA ASP A 199 7.29 17.40 -7.14
C ASP A 199 7.93 18.28 -6.05
N LEU A 200 8.08 19.59 -6.27
CA LEU A 200 8.69 20.52 -5.33
C LEU A 200 7.84 21.77 -5.12
N ILE A 201 7.44 21.99 -3.87
CA ILE A 201 6.64 23.12 -3.42
C ILE A 201 7.45 23.95 -2.42
N ARG A 202 7.35 25.27 -2.54
CA ARG A 202 7.98 26.25 -1.67
C ARG A 202 6.93 27.03 -0.89
N LEU A 203 7.19 27.25 0.39
CA LEU A 203 6.37 28.05 1.28
C LEU A 203 7.24 29.04 2.04
N SER A 204 6.65 30.18 2.41
CA SER A 204 7.21 31.06 3.43
C SER A 204 6.50 30.80 4.75
N CYS A 205 7.26 30.40 5.76
CA CYS A 205 6.78 30.14 7.10
C CYS A 205 7.17 31.30 8.01
N THR A 206 6.23 31.78 8.82
CA THR A 206 6.50 32.77 9.86
C THR A 206 6.03 32.18 11.18
N GLY A 207 6.97 31.94 12.08
CA GLY A 207 6.73 31.50 13.45
C GLY A 207 6.82 32.65 14.44
N GLU A 208 6.93 32.32 15.72
CA GLU A 208 7.09 33.29 16.80
C GLU A 208 8.50 33.90 16.82
N ASN A 209 9.51 33.12 16.41
CA ASN A 209 10.93 33.50 16.53
C ASN A 209 11.57 33.93 15.21
N GLY A 210 10.91 33.74 14.07
CA GLY A 210 11.48 34.14 12.79
C GLY A 210 10.62 33.82 11.56
N THR A 211 11.17 34.15 10.39
CA THR A 211 10.59 33.81 9.09
C THR A 211 11.61 33.04 8.27
N TRP A 212 11.19 31.94 7.66
CA TRP A 212 12.05 31.10 6.85
C TRP A 212 11.30 30.49 5.67
N ILE A 213 12.03 29.75 4.82
CA ILE A 213 11.46 29.02 3.70
C ILE A 213 11.28 27.57 4.09
N ALA A 214 10.10 27.02 3.83
CA ALA A 214 9.88 25.59 3.84
C ALA A 214 9.80 25.05 2.41
N LEU A 215 10.38 23.87 2.17
CA LEU A 215 10.31 23.13 0.92
C LEU A 215 9.65 21.78 1.17
N VAL A 216 8.64 21.44 0.38
CA VAL A 216 8.02 20.13 0.39
C VAL A 216 8.36 19.43 -0.91
N ARG A 217 9.03 18.28 -0.82
CA ARG A 217 9.37 17.44 -1.97
C ARG A 217 8.61 16.11 -1.88
N THR A 218 8.02 15.68 -2.99
CA THR A 218 7.35 14.39 -3.11
C THR A 218 8.08 13.52 -4.13
N ASP A 219 8.31 12.27 -3.80
CA ASP A 219 8.87 11.27 -4.71
C ASP A 219 7.81 10.18 -4.91
N GLU A 220 7.10 10.24 -6.03
CA GLU A 220 6.00 9.29 -6.30
C GLU A 220 6.51 7.88 -6.61
N GLU A 221 7.73 7.75 -7.13
CA GLU A 221 8.34 6.46 -7.46
C GLU A 221 8.74 5.72 -6.18
N GLU A 222 9.40 6.42 -5.25
CA GLU A 222 9.84 5.87 -3.97
C GLU A 222 8.76 5.96 -2.87
N GLY A 223 7.66 6.66 -3.13
CA GLY A 223 6.59 6.88 -2.16
C GLY A 223 7.05 7.71 -0.96
N LEU A 224 7.91 8.70 -1.16
CA LEU A 224 8.49 9.54 -0.10
C LEU A 224 7.91 10.96 -0.13
N CYS A 225 7.61 11.50 1.04
CA CYS A 225 7.36 12.93 1.21
C CYS A 225 8.39 13.50 2.19
N LEU A 226 9.07 14.57 1.79
CA LEU A 226 10.05 15.27 2.60
C LEU A 226 9.60 16.72 2.80
N VAL A 227 9.74 17.21 4.03
CA VAL A 227 9.58 18.62 4.36
C VAL A 227 10.89 19.11 4.94
N TYR A 228 11.39 20.19 4.37
CA TYR A 228 12.57 20.90 4.83
C TYR A 228 12.17 22.29 5.29
N SER A 229 12.58 22.71 6.47
CA SER A 229 12.65 24.12 6.85
C SER A 229 14.09 24.57 6.68
N VAL A 230 14.34 25.56 5.83
CA VAL A 230 15.68 26.09 5.53
C VAL A 230 15.90 27.34 6.38
N PHE A 231 16.87 27.29 7.28
CA PHE A 231 17.20 28.44 8.11
C PHE A 231 17.77 29.58 7.23
N PRO A 232 17.43 30.86 7.48
CA PRO A 232 17.70 31.94 6.51
C PRO A 232 19.18 32.29 6.33
N GLU A 233 20.00 32.09 7.37
CA GLU A 233 21.40 32.52 7.38
C GLU A 233 22.33 31.31 7.49
N PRO A 234 23.33 31.17 6.59
CA PRO A 234 24.29 30.08 6.71
C PRO A 234 25.20 30.28 7.93
N VAL A 235 25.60 29.18 8.54
CA VAL A 235 26.57 29.18 9.64
C VAL A 235 27.96 29.57 9.10
N PRO A 236 28.60 30.62 9.64
CA PRO A 236 29.95 31.03 9.25
C PRO A 236 30.98 29.91 9.42
N GLU A 237 31.98 29.84 8.55
CA GLU A 237 32.99 28.76 8.52
C GLU A 237 33.61 28.48 9.89
N GLU A 238 33.94 29.53 10.64
CA GLU A 238 34.54 29.46 11.97
C GLU A 238 33.62 28.85 13.04
N ARG A 239 32.30 28.79 12.80
CA ARG A 239 31.30 28.25 13.73
C ARG A 239 30.76 26.87 13.34
N ARG A 240 31.03 26.40 12.12
CA ARG A 240 30.44 25.14 11.60
C ARG A 240 30.76 23.92 12.46
N ALA A 241 31.98 23.82 13.01
CA ALA A 241 32.34 22.70 13.87
C ALA A 241 31.51 22.68 15.17
N GLU A 242 31.32 23.83 15.81
CA GLU A 242 30.51 24.00 17.02
C GLU A 242 29.03 23.72 16.73
N ALA A 243 28.50 24.29 15.63
CA ALA A 243 27.14 24.07 15.18
C ALA A 243 26.84 22.60 14.88
N ALA A 244 27.77 21.89 14.24
CA ALA A 244 27.61 20.46 13.95
C ALA A 244 27.47 19.62 15.23
N ILE A 245 28.25 19.94 16.28
CA ILE A 245 28.14 19.27 17.58
C ILE A 245 26.79 19.56 18.22
N PHE A 246 26.39 20.84 18.25
CA PHE A 246 25.08 21.27 18.75
C PHE A 246 23.93 20.50 18.06
N PHE A 247 23.89 20.48 16.73
CA PHE A 247 22.82 19.77 16.01
C PHE A 247 22.84 18.26 16.24
N VAL A 248 24.01 17.63 16.35
CA VAL A 248 24.12 16.20 16.67
C VAL A 248 23.55 15.90 18.06
N GLN A 249 23.80 16.78 19.05
CA GLN A 249 23.26 16.64 20.39
C GLN A 249 21.75 16.84 20.41
N GLU A 250 21.24 17.90 19.77
CA GLU A 250 19.79 18.15 19.70
C GLU A 250 19.06 17.02 18.98
N ASN A 251 19.65 16.48 17.91
CA ASN A 251 19.08 15.33 17.18
C ASN A 251 18.96 14.06 18.04
N TYR A 252 19.74 13.91 19.11
CA TYR A 252 19.67 12.73 19.98
C TYR A 252 18.31 12.63 20.70
N ASP A 253 17.74 13.78 21.10
CA ASP A 253 16.50 13.84 21.86
C ASP A 253 15.25 14.06 20.98
N LEU A 254 15.44 14.33 19.69
CA LEU A 254 14.33 14.55 18.76
C LEU A 254 13.64 13.23 18.40
N THR A 255 12.32 13.19 18.61
CA THR A 255 11.48 12.03 18.28
C THR A 255 11.12 11.97 16.78
N ALA A 256 11.13 13.11 16.09
CA ALA A 256 10.75 13.21 14.69
C ALA A 256 11.52 14.33 13.99
N GLY A 257 12.17 13.99 12.89
CA GLY A 257 12.99 14.90 12.10
C GLY A 257 14.45 14.95 12.54
N SER A 258 15.24 15.75 11.83
CA SER A 258 16.68 15.92 12.06
C SER A 258 17.12 17.28 11.55
N PHE A 259 17.96 17.97 12.31
CA PHE A 259 18.78 19.06 11.78
C PHE A 259 19.89 18.49 10.89
N GLU A 260 20.13 19.19 9.80
CA GLU A 260 21.17 18.94 8.80
C GLU A 260 21.90 20.26 8.55
N MET A 261 23.21 20.20 8.40
CA MET A 261 24.00 21.36 8.01
C MET A 261 25.01 20.93 6.95
N ASP A 262 25.10 21.71 5.87
CA ASP A 262 26.15 21.54 4.88
C ASP A 262 27.50 22.03 5.45
N GLY A 263 28.53 21.19 5.38
CA GLY A 263 29.85 21.53 5.93
C GLY A 263 30.64 22.54 5.10
N GLU A 264 30.32 22.68 3.80
CA GLU A 264 31.02 23.55 2.86
C GLU A 264 30.47 24.97 2.85
N ASP A 265 29.14 25.14 2.92
CA ASP A 265 28.51 26.47 2.88
C ASP A 265 27.82 26.88 4.19
N GLY A 266 27.56 25.94 5.10
CA GLY A 266 26.92 26.21 6.39
C GLY A 266 25.40 26.32 6.32
N GLU A 267 24.76 25.97 5.22
CA GLU A 267 23.30 25.99 5.11
C GLU A 267 22.68 25.00 6.11
N VAL A 268 21.75 25.48 6.94
CA VAL A 268 21.07 24.68 7.95
C VAL A 268 19.64 24.37 7.51
N ARG A 269 19.25 23.10 7.65
CA ARG A 269 17.90 22.63 7.38
C ARG A 269 17.38 21.79 8.54
N PHE A 270 16.08 21.87 8.79
CA PHE A 270 15.37 20.86 9.57
C PHE A 270 14.55 19.97 8.63
N ARG A 271 14.88 18.68 8.56
CA ARG A 271 14.20 17.70 7.70
C ARG A 271 13.22 16.87 8.51
N THR A 272 12.03 16.68 7.99
CA THR A 272 11.14 15.56 8.34
C THR A 272 10.81 14.78 7.07
N SER A 273 10.63 13.47 7.17
CA SER A 273 10.25 12.66 6.02
C SER A 273 9.29 11.54 6.41
N LEU A 274 8.41 11.20 5.48
CA LEU A 274 7.47 10.10 5.59
C LEU A 274 7.62 9.18 4.38
N ALA A 275 7.84 7.90 4.64
CA ALA A 275 7.67 6.86 3.63
C ALA A 275 6.20 6.42 3.65
N ALA A 276 5.45 6.88 2.66
CA ALA A 276 4.02 6.60 2.52
C ALA A 276 3.76 5.12 2.15
N GLY A 277 4.74 4.48 1.52
CA GLY A 277 4.66 3.09 1.08
C GLY A 277 3.42 2.83 0.22
N SER A 278 2.94 1.59 0.20
CA SER A 278 1.75 1.20 -0.55
C SER A 278 0.43 1.66 0.07
N VAL A 279 0.43 2.17 1.30
CA VAL A 279 -0.75 2.73 1.98
C VAL A 279 -0.99 4.19 1.55
N GLY A 280 -0.04 4.84 0.89
CA GLY A 280 -0.14 6.24 0.50
C GLY A 280 -0.15 7.18 1.70
N MET A 281 -0.11 8.46 1.43
CA MET A 281 -0.11 9.50 2.45
C MET A 281 -1.53 10.04 2.62
N THR A 282 -1.97 10.28 3.85
CA THR A 282 -3.21 11.00 4.12
C THR A 282 -2.92 12.48 4.40
N VAL A 283 -3.90 13.35 4.18
CA VAL A 283 -3.81 14.77 4.55
C VAL A 283 -3.38 14.93 6.01
N ALA A 284 -3.98 14.16 6.92
CA ALA A 284 -3.64 14.22 8.35
C ALA A 284 -2.18 13.80 8.65
N MET A 285 -1.65 12.82 7.91
CA MET A 285 -0.24 12.41 8.05
C MET A 285 0.69 13.54 7.58
N PHE A 286 0.40 14.15 6.43
CA PHE A 286 1.18 15.29 5.95
C PHE A 286 1.08 16.49 6.89
N THR A 287 -0.11 16.87 7.35
CA THR A 287 -0.30 17.98 8.30
C THR A 287 0.54 17.76 9.55
N ARG A 288 0.52 16.56 10.15
CA ARG A 288 1.38 16.22 11.29
C ARG A 288 2.86 16.34 10.97
N LEU A 289 3.29 15.83 9.82
CA LEU A 289 4.69 15.89 9.36
C LEU A 289 5.15 17.34 9.21
N PHE A 290 4.35 18.16 8.54
CA PHE A 290 4.60 19.58 8.29
C PHE A 290 4.60 20.40 9.58
N ASP A 291 3.61 20.20 10.45
CA ASP A 291 3.50 20.91 11.73
C ASP A 291 4.72 20.64 12.63
N VAL A 292 5.16 19.37 12.73
CA VAL A 292 6.36 19.00 13.48
C VAL A 292 7.60 19.70 12.90
N ASN A 293 7.70 19.78 11.57
CA ASN A 293 8.83 20.42 10.90
C ASN A 293 8.91 21.92 11.22
N VAL A 294 7.82 22.65 10.97
CA VAL A 294 7.77 24.10 11.13
C VAL A 294 7.86 24.50 12.59
N SER A 295 7.14 23.81 13.49
CA SER A 295 7.20 24.13 14.92
C SER A 295 8.56 23.83 15.55
N THR A 296 9.26 22.79 15.08
CA THR A 296 10.61 22.50 15.57
C THR A 296 11.61 23.55 15.08
N MET A 297 11.56 23.95 13.80
CA MET A 297 12.40 25.05 13.32
C MET A 297 12.17 26.33 14.13
N ASP A 298 10.90 26.71 14.36
CA ASP A 298 10.57 27.91 15.14
C ASP A 298 11.13 27.85 16.57
N ARG A 299 11.01 26.69 17.23
CA ARG A 299 11.50 26.48 18.60
C ARG A 299 13.01 26.66 18.71
N TYR A 300 13.76 26.25 17.70
CA TYR A 300 15.22 26.34 17.68
C TYR A 300 15.75 27.63 17.03
N PHE A 301 14.89 28.40 16.37
CA PHE A 301 15.30 29.54 15.55
C PHE A 301 16.21 30.51 16.31
N ALA A 302 15.78 30.95 17.49
CA ALA A 302 16.54 31.90 18.31
C ALA A 302 17.87 31.30 18.83
N ALA A 303 17.91 29.99 19.11
CA ALA A 303 19.13 29.33 19.55
C ALA A 303 20.16 29.20 18.41
N ILE A 304 19.68 28.95 17.18
CA ILE A 304 20.55 28.90 15.99
C ILE A 304 21.09 30.31 15.69
N GLU A 305 20.22 31.33 15.73
CA GLU A 305 20.62 32.72 15.53
C GLU A 305 21.65 33.18 16.57
N ASP A 306 21.38 32.91 17.85
CA ASP A 306 22.32 33.20 18.95
C ASP A 306 23.64 32.43 18.76
N GLY A 307 23.57 31.15 18.38
CA GLY A 307 24.75 30.32 18.10
C GLY A 307 25.63 30.87 16.98
N ILE A 308 25.03 31.44 15.94
CA ILE A 308 25.76 32.09 14.83
C ILE A 308 26.49 33.34 15.33
N VAL A 309 25.85 34.17 16.15
CA VAL A 309 26.40 35.46 16.60
C VAL A 309 27.38 35.29 17.76
N ASN A 310 26.99 34.52 18.78
CA ASN A 310 27.66 34.43 20.07
C ASN A 310 28.42 33.10 20.26
N GLY A 311 28.18 32.11 19.40
CA GLY A 311 28.76 30.76 19.48
C GLY A 311 27.76 29.74 20.01
N PHE A 312 27.86 28.49 19.54
CA PHE A 312 27.00 27.40 19.99
C PHE A 312 27.54 26.85 21.32
N ALA A 313 26.74 26.94 22.39
CA ALA A 313 27.14 26.45 23.70
C ALA A 313 27.20 24.91 23.73
N GLU A 314 28.14 24.36 24.53
CA GLU A 314 28.17 22.95 24.94
C GLU A 314 27.13 22.61 26.01
#